data_AF-A0AAT9V1Q3-F1
#
_entry.id   AF-A0AAT9V1Q3-F1
#
_cell.length_a   1.000
_cell.length_b   1.000
_cell.length_c   1.000
_cell.angle_alpha   90.00
_cell.angle_beta   90.00
_cell.angle_gamma   90.00
#
_symmetry.space_group_name_H-M   'P 1'
#
loop_
_entity.id
_entity.type
_entity.pdbx_description
1 polymer ?
#
loop_
_entity_poly.entity_id
_entity_poly.type
_entity_poly.pdbx_seq_one_letter_code
_entity_poly.pdbx_strand_id
1 'polypeptide(L)'
;MILKRWMLAATALISLTGMRDPFLPPPDLCQTAQLTQWRYQGYVAMRGRAMAILRDGSGKWLRVSTGDRLPTGWRVGKITDLEIQIFTAADCEPQQWRWTRQGDQHETMDRNNHDVRHPDRKGGSAEAGHADGGRRAGGAGAAKPGAAGEA
;
A
#
# COMPACT_ATOMS: atom_id res chain seq x y z
N MET A 1 -4.98 -23.19 -57.11
CA MET A 1 -4.61 -24.32 -56.22
C MET A 1 -3.19 -24.22 -55.67
N ILE A 2 -2.17 -23.84 -56.47
CA ILE A 2 -0.77 -23.71 -56.03
C ILE A 2 -0.57 -22.73 -54.86
N LEU A 3 -1.15 -21.53 -54.89
CA LEU A 3 -0.95 -20.51 -53.84
C LEU A 3 -1.42 -20.97 -52.45
N LYS A 4 -2.50 -21.77 -52.40
CA LYS A 4 -3.08 -22.30 -51.15
C LYS A 4 -2.24 -23.43 -50.54
N ARG A 5 -1.61 -24.25 -51.39
CA ARG A 5 -0.63 -25.26 -50.98
C ARG A 5 0.66 -24.62 -50.45
N TRP A 6 1.11 -23.53 -51.06
CA TRP A 6 2.27 -22.76 -50.60
C TRP A 6 2.01 -22.07 -49.25
N MET A 7 0.81 -21.51 -49.03
CA MET A 7 0.45 -20.99 -47.71
C MET A 7 0.45 -22.08 -46.64
N LEU A 8 -0.17 -23.24 -46.91
CA LEU A 8 -0.18 -24.36 -45.97
C LEU A 8 1.24 -24.87 -45.66
N ALA A 9 2.09 -24.95 -46.68
CA ALA A 9 3.49 -25.33 -46.51
C ALA A 9 4.28 -24.30 -45.68
N ALA A 10 4.07 -23.00 -45.91
CA ALA A 10 4.71 -21.94 -45.15
C ALA A 10 4.26 -21.92 -43.68
N THR A 11 2.97 -22.09 -43.40
CA THR A 11 2.45 -22.17 -42.02
C THR A 11 2.95 -23.41 -41.29
N ALA A 12 3.02 -24.56 -41.98
CA ALA A 12 3.59 -25.78 -41.42
C ALA A 12 5.08 -25.62 -41.12
N LEU A 13 5.83 -24.92 -41.99
CA LEU A 13 7.25 -24.66 -41.80
C LEU A 13 7.50 -23.76 -40.59
N ILE A 14 6.75 -22.65 -40.44
CA ILE A 14 6.85 -21.75 -39.28
C ILE A 14 6.54 -22.48 -37.96
N SER A 15 5.59 -23.42 -37.99
CA SER A 15 5.22 -24.22 -36.81
C SER A 15 6.29 -25.25 -36.46
N LEU A 16 6.99 -25.82 -37.46
CA LEU A 16 8.05 -26.81 -37.27
C LEU A 16 9.41 -26.20 -36.90
N THR A 17 9.71 -24.99 -37.38
CA THR A 17 10.99 -24.30 -37.12
C THR A 17 10.94 -23.36 -35.92
N GLY A 18 9.91 -23.44 -35.09
CA GLY A 18 9.84 -22.77 -33.80
C GLY A 18 10.83 -23.38 -32.80
N MET A 19 12.13 -23.34 -33.09
CA MET A 19 13.18 -23.54 -32.10
C MET A 19 12.91 -22.51 -31.00
N ARG A 20 12.53 -22.98 -29.81
CA ARG A 20 12.51 -22.11 -28.64
C ARG A 20 13.89 -21.50 -28.51
N ASP A 21 13.92 -20.18 -28.36
CA ASP A 21 15.15 -19.47 -28.07
C ASP A 21 15.79 -20.11 -26.82
N PRO A 22 16.95 -20.77 -26.94
CA PRO A 22 17.58 -21.46 -25.82
C PRO A 22 17.98 -20.53 -24.68
N PHE A 23 18.02 -19.21 -24.94
CA PHE A 23 18.40 -18.19 -23.99
C PHE A 23 17.21 -17.53 -23.30
N LEU A 24 15.97 -17.78 -23.77
CA LEU A 24 14.78 -17.29 -23.08
C LEU A 24 14.46 -18.20 -21.89
N PRO A 25 14.35 -17.64 -20.67
CA PRO A 25 13.92 -18.42 -19.53
C PRO A 25 12.49 -18.96 -19.77
N PRO A 26 12.16 -20.14 -19.22
CA PRO A 26 10.80 -20.64 -19.25
C PRO A 26 9.82 -19.59 -18.69
N PRO A 27 8.58 -19.54 -19.22
CA PRO A 27 7.57 -18.65 -18.68
C PRO A 27 7.37 -18.92 -17.19
N ASP A 28 7.44 -17.86 -16.39
CA ASP A 28 7.36 -17.94 -14.93
C ASP A 28 5.90 -18.09 -14.48
N LEU A 29 5.42 -19.33 -14.51
CA LEU A 29 4.07 -19.69 -14.07
C LEU A 29 3.83 -19.39 -12.58
N CYS A 30 4.91 -19.38 -11.79
CA CYS A 30 4.87 -19.22 -10.35
C CYS A 30 5.08 -17.78 -9.88
N GLN A 31 5.36 -16.87 -10.82
CA GLN A 31 5.69 -15.47 -10.58
C GLN A 31 6.91 -15.31 -9.65
N THR A 32 7.77 -16.33 -9.54
CA THR A 32 8.91 -16.38 -8.63
C THR A 32 9.86 -15.20 -8.84
N ALA A 33 10.02 -14.72 -10.08
CA ALA A 33 10.82 -13.54 -10.40
C ALA A 33 10.30 -12.28 -9.67
N GLN A 34 8.98 -12.15 -9.53
CA GLN A 34 8.38 -11.02 -8.82
C GLN A 34 8.65 -11.07 -7.31
N LEU A 35 8.85 -12.25 -6.70
CA LEU A 35 9.10 -12.34 -5.25
C LEU A 35 10.30 -11.48 -4.82
N THR A 36 11.35 -11.42 -5.64
CA THR A 36 12.58 -10.68 -5.32
C THR A 36 12.42 -9.15 -5.41
N GLN A 37 11.39 -8.68 -6.13
CA GLN A 37 11.14 -7.25 -6.34
C GLN A 37 10.34 -6.62 -5.21
N TRP A 38 9.59 -7.43 -4.47
CA TRP A 38 8.79 -6.96 -3.35
C TRP A 38 9.68 -6.64 -2.14
N ARG A 39 9.20 -5.73 -1.30
CA ARG A 39 9.91 -5.29 -0.09
C ARG A 39 8.98 -5.27 1.11
N TYR A 40 9.44 -5.84 2.22
CA TYR A 40 8.79 -5.72 3.51
C TYR A 40 9.30 -4.47 4.23
N GLN A 41 8.40 -3.53 4.49
CA GLN A 41 8.76 -2.17 4.89
C GLN A 41 8.45 -1.92 6.37
N GLY A 42 7.36 -2.50 6.87
CA GLY A 42 6.99 -2.25 8.26
C GLY A 42 5.91 -3.15 8.79
N TYR A 43 5.78 -3.11 10.10
CA TYR A 43 4.87 -3.92 10.88
C TYR A 43 3.95 -3.00 11.67
N VAL A 44 2.65 -3.31 11.71
CA VAL A 44 1.67 -2.60 12.52
C VAL A 44 0.89 -3.62 13.34
N ALA A 45 0.99 -3.52 14.67
CA ALA A 45 0.15 -4.29 15.58
C ALA A 45 -0.91 -3.38 16.19
N MET A 46 -2.19 -3.69 15.95
CA MET A 46 -3.31 -2.97 16.55
C MET A 46 -4.31 -3.95 17.15
N ARG A 47 -4.62 -3.80 18.45
CA ARG A 47 -5.62 -4.63 19.16
C ARG A 47 -5.41 -6.14 18.98
N GLY A 48 -4.15 -6.58 19.03
CA GLY A 48 -3.77 -7.99 18.86
C GLY A 48 -3.80 -8.51 17.43
N ARG A 49 -4.05 -7.66 16.42
CA ARG A 49 -3.94 -8.02 15.00
C ARG A 49 -2.67 -7.45 14.41
N ALA A 50 -1.86 -8.33 13.82
CA ALA A 50 -0.66 -8.00 13.08
C ALA A 50 -0.98 -7.69 11.61
N MET A 51 -0.44 -6.58 11.11
CA MET A 51 -0.50 -6.20 9.71
C MET A 51 0.91 -5.91 9.20
N ALA A 52 1.21 -6.34 7.98
CA ALA A 52 2.44 -6.04 7.28
C ALA A 52 2.20 -4.92 6.26
N ILE A 53 3.21 -4.06 6.12
CA ILE A 53 3.31 -3.05 5.08
C ILE A 53 4.29 -3.56 4.03
N LEU A 54 3.76 -3.82 2.84
CA LEU A 54 4.51 -4.30 1.68
C LEU A 54 4.58 -3.23 0.61
N ARG A 55 5.67 -3.24 -0.15
CA ARG A 55 5.80 -2.52 -1.40
C ARG A 55 6.01 -3.55 -2.51
N ASP A 56 5.14 -3.55 -3.52
CA ASP A 56 5.26 -4.47 -4.65
C ASP A 56 6.37 -4.04 -5.63
N GLY A 57 6.63 -4.86 -6.66
CA GLY A 57 7.65 -4.57 -7.67
C GLY A 57 7.35 -3.33 -8.54
N SER A 58 6.10 -2.85 -8.56
CA SER A 58 5.72 -1.59 -9.22
C SER A 58 5.87 -0.37 -8.31
N GLY A 59 6.21 -0.60 -7.04
CA GLY A 59 6.35 0.46 -6.04
C GLY A 59 5.05 0.80 -5.30
N LYS A 60 3.95 0.08 -5.53
CA LYS A 60 2.66 0.30 -4.86
C LYS A 60 2.70 -0.23 -3.44
N TRP A 61 2.08 0.52 -2.53
CA TRP A 61 1.95 0.15 -1.13
C TRP A 61 0.74 -0.77 -0.90
N LEU A 62 0.95 -1.83 -0.14
CA LEU A 62 -0.10 -2.75 0.30
C LEU A 62 -0.03 -2.94 1.81
N ARG A 63 -1.20 -2.99 2.45
CA ARG A 63 -1.35 -3.40 3.85
C ARG A 63 -2.03 -4.76 3.85
N VAL A 64 -1.40 -5.75 4.49
CA VAL A 64 -1.88 -7.12 4.46
C VAL A 64 -1.85 -7.75 5.84
N SER A 65 -2.78 -8.66 6.09
CA SER A 65 -2.89 -9.46 7.31
C SER A 65 -2.61 -10.94 7.02
N THR A 66 -2.36 -11.72 8.06
CA THR A 66 -2.22 -13.18 7.95
C THR A 66 -3.43 -13.79 7.23
N GLY A 67 -3.17 -14.59 6.20
CA GLY A 67 -4.20 -15.26 5.40
C GLY A 67 -4.62 -14.52 4.13
N ASP A 68 -4.29 -13.23 4.00
CA ASP A 68 -4.66 -12.43 2.83
C ASP A 68 -4.03 -12.98 1.53
N ARG A 69 -4.71 -12.73 0.41
CA ARG A 69 -4.24 -13.12 -0.93
C ARG A 69 -3.70 -11.90 -1.68
N LEU A 70 -2.45 -11.99 -2.10
CA LEU A 70 -1.78 -10.96 -2.88
C LEU A 70 -2.29 -10.97 -4.33
N PRO A 71 -2.16 -9.86 -5.09
CA PRO A 71 -2.55 -9.80 -6.50
C PRO A 71 -1.89 -10.87 -7.40
N THR A 72 -0.70 -11.33 -7.01
CA THR A 72 0.05 -12.42 -7.65
C THR A 72 -0.54 -13.81 -7.39
N GLY A 73 -1.55 -13.91 -6.51
CA GLY A 73 -2.19 -15.16 -6.11
C GLY A 73 -1.57 -15.84 -4.90
N TRP A 74 -0.42 -15.35 -4.39
CA TRP A 74 0.24 -15.85 -3.18
C TRP A 74 -0.55 -15.54 -1.91
N ARG A 75 -0.28 -16.28 -0.84
CA ARG A 75 -0.95 -16.10 0.45
C ARG A 75 0.00 -15.62 1.52
N VAL A 76 -0.47 -14.70 2.34
CA VAL A 76 0.28 -14.20 3.50
C VAL A 76 0.22 -15.24 4.62
N GLY A 77 1.38 -15.67 5.08
CA GLY A 77 1.56 -16.59 6.19
C GLY A 77 1.79 -15.83 7.50
N LYS A 78 2.85 -16.20 8.21
CA LYS A 78 3.25 -15.55 9.47
C LYS A 78 3.78 -14.14 9.21
N ILE A 79 3.31 -13.18 10.01
CA ILE A 79 3.82 -11.81 10.05
C ILE A 79 4.49 -11.58 11.40
N THR A 80 5.72 -11.07 11.38
CA THR A 80 6.47 -10.63 12.56
C THR A 80 7.04 -9.24 12.31
N ASP A 81 7.58 -8.59 13.33
CA ASP A 81 8.26 -7.29 13.20
C ASP A 81 9.46 -7.31 12.24
N LEU A 82 10.18 -8.43 12.19
CA LEU A 82 11.41 -8.59 11.42
C LEU A 82 11.22 -9.31 10.09
N GLU A 83 10.28 -10.26 10.01
CA GLU A 83 10.06 -11.06 8.81
C GLU A 83 8.59 -11.28 8.51
N ILE A 84 8.30 -11.44 7.22
CA ILE A 84 7.02 -11.91 6.73
C ILE A 84 7.23 -13.16 5.89
N GLN A 85 6.38 -14.15 6.12
CA GLN A 85 6.35 -15.42 5.41
C GLN A 85 5.21 -15.40 4.39
N ILE A 86 5.50 -15.83 3.17
CA ILE A 86 4.55 -15.89 2.06
C ILE A 86 4.52 -17.33 1.53
N PHE A 87 3.33 -17.84 1.26
CA PHE A 87 3.13 -19.12 0.59
C PHE A 87 2.82 -18.89 -0.89
N THR A 88 3.61 -19.50 -1.76
CA THR A 88 3.35 -19.51 -3.20
C THR A 88 2.24 -20.53 -3.53
N ALA A 89 1.82 -20.59 -4.80
CA ALA A 89 0.76 -21.52 -5.20
C ALA A 89 1.20 -23.00 -5.04
N ALA A 90 0.23 -23.91 -4.99
CA ALA A 90 0.53 -25.36 -5.05
C ALA A 90 1.35 -25.65 -6.32
N ASP A 91 2.33 -26.55 -6.19
CA ASP A 91 3.26 -26.95 -7.25
C ASP A 91 4.29 -25.88 -7.69
N CYS A 92 4.41 -24.78 -6.95
CA CYS A 92 5.42 -23.76 -7.17
C CYS A 92 6.60 -23.87 -6.21
N GLU A 93 7.82 -23.76 -6.75
CA GLU A 93 9.05 -23.72 -5.97
C GLU A 93 9.67 -22.30 -5.99
N PRO A 94 10.00 -21.72 -4.83
CA PRO A 94 9.84 -22.27 -3.48
C PRO A 94 8.39 -22.17 -2.98
N GLN A 95 7.92 -23.17 -2.23
CA GLN A 95 6.58 -23.16 -1.63
C GLN A 95 6.40 -22.06 -0.58
N GLN A 96 7.51 -21.64 0.02
CA GLN A 96 7.54 -20.62 1.04
C GLN A 96 8.65 -19.62 0.75
N TRP A 97 8.31 -18.35 0.81
CA TRP A 97 9.24 -17.24 0.68
C TRP A 97 9.24 -16.41 1.96
N ARG A 98 10.39 -15.83 2.32
CA ARG A 98 10.51 -14.93 3.47
C ARG A 98 11.15 -13.61 3.05
N TRP A 99 10.47 -12.51 3.33
CA TRP A 99 11.08 -11.18 3.25
C TRP A 99 11.44 -10.72 4.66
N THR A 100 12.68 -10.29 4.84
CA THR A 100 13.12 -9.58 6.04
C THR A 100 12.81 -8.10 5.89
N ARG A 101 12.50 -7.43 7.00
CA ARG A 101 12.29 -5.99 7.05
C ARG A 101 13.58 -5.33 6.60
N GLN A 102 13.49 -4.48 5.58
CA GLN A 102 14.64 -3.66 5.20
C GLN A 102 14.86 -2.66 6.34
N GLY A 103 15.96 -2.80 7.09
CA GLY A 103 16.28 -1.91 8.20
C GLY A 103 16.54 -0.50 7.69
N ASP A 104 15.83 0.49 8.23
CA ASP A 104 16.03 1.89 7.88
C ASP A 104 17.22 2.45 8.68
N GLN A 105 18.24 2.96 7.99
CA GLN A 105 19.27 3.83 8.59
C GLN A 105 18.74 5.25 8.91
N HIS A 106 17.42 5.45 8.87
CA HIS A 106 16.77 6.77 8.97
C HIS A 106 15.71 6.81 10.09
N GLU A 107 15.96 6.09 11.18
CA GLU A 107 15.21 6.25 12.44
C GLU A 107 15.60 7.58 13.13
N THR A 108 15.56 8.71 12.42
CA THR A 108 15.74 10.02 13.06
C THR A 108 14.41 10.38 13.69
N MET A 109 14.24 10.00 14.95
CA MET A 109 13.17 10.53 15.78
C MET A 109 13.28 12.06 15.82
N ASP A 110 12.24 12.75 15.34
CA ASP A 110 12.02 14.15 15.71
C ASP A 110 11.87 14.20 17.24
N ARG A 111 12.97 14.50 17.93
CA ARG A 111 12.94 14.84 19.36
C ARG A 111 12.22 16.18 19.47
N ASN A 112 10.91 16.12 19.69
CA ASN A 112 10.15 17.25 20.20
C ASN A 112 10.71 17.63 21.58
N ASN A 113 11.67 18.55 21.60
CA ASN A 113 12.14 19.19 22.81
C ASN A 113 11.07 20.17 23.30
N HIS A 114 10.05 19.65 23.99
CA HIS A 114 9.18 20.46 24.83
C HIS A 114 9.71 20.44 26.27
N ASP A 115 10.86 21.06 26.51
CA ASP A 115 11.20 21.53 27.87
C ASP A 115 10.66 22.96 28.01
N VAL A 116 9.38 23.06 28.37
CA VAL A 116 8.80 24.32 28.83
C VAL A 116 9.21 24.49 30.29
N ARG A 117 10.38 25.11 30.50
CA ARG A 117 10.68 25.78 31.76
C ARG A 117 10.14 27.20 31.70
N HIS A 118 9.00 27.42 32.36
CA HIS A 118 8.64 28.75 32.83
C HIS A 118 9.62 29.19 33.93
N PRO A 119 10.09 30.45 33.87
CA PRO A 119 9.66 31.36 34.91
C PRO A 119 9.26 32.75 34.41
N ASP A 120 8.34 33.32 35.19
CA ASP A 120 7.81 34.67 35.28
C ASP A 120 8.50 35.88 34.60
N ARG A 121 7.61 36.65 33.95
CA ARG A 121 7.33 38.11 34.08
C ARG A 121 8.05 39.18 33.23
N LYS A 122 7.13 39.92 32.57
CA LYS A 122 6.98 41.38 32.38
C LYS A 122 7.55 42.05 31.10
N GLY A 123 6.62 42.70 30.40
CA GLY A 123 6.80 43.65 29.29
C GLY A 123 6.11 43.09 28.04
N GLY A 124 4.99 43.59 27.51
CA GLY A 124 4.45 44.95 27.49
C GLY A 124 4.60 45.52 26.08
N SER A 125 3.65 45.23 25.19
CA SER A 125 3.05 46.13 24.17
C SER A 125 2.27 45.33 23.14
N ALA A 126 1.14 45.89 22.73
CA ALA A 126 0.17 45.32 21.81
C ALA A 126 0.66 45.35 20.35
N GLU A 127 0.21 44.39 19.54
CA GLU A 127 -0.29 44.69 18.20
C GLU A 127 -1.20 43.58 17.67
N ALA A 128 -2.32 43.99 17.11
CA ALA A 128 -3.42 43.16 16.62
C ALA A 128 -3.22 42.81 15.13
N GLY A 129 -3.77 41.67 14.72
CA GLY A 129 -3.95 41.31 13.31
C GLY A 129 -4.13 39.80 13.13
N HIS A 130 -5.36 39.30 13.13
CA HIS A 130 -6.18 39.06 11.93
C HIS A 130 -6.23 37.56 11.59
N ALA A 131 -7.39 36.95 11.81
CA ALA A 131 -7.86 35.81 11.03
C ALA A 131 -9.38 35.87 10.97
N ASP A 132 -9.86 36.54 9.93
CA ASP A 132 -11.24 36.60 9.48
C ASP A 132 -11.74 35.18 9.12
N GLY A 133 -12.64 34.65 9.94
CA GLY A 133 -13.25 33.34 9.78
C GLY A 133 -14.68 33.45 9.24
N GLY A 134 -14.81 33.69 7.93
CA GLY A 134 -15.85 33.19 7.02
C GLY A 134 -17.31 33.13 7.50
N ARG A 135 -18.14 34.02 6.93
CA ARG A 135 -19.62 34.02 6.97
C ARG A 135 -20.23 32.70 6.47
N ARG A 136 -21.29 32.25 7.14
CA ARG A 136 -22.45 31.64 6.46
C ARG A 136 -23.71 32.45 6.77
N ALA A 137 -24.23 33.07 5.72
CA ALA A 137 -25.55 33.67 5.69
C ALA A 137 -26.62 32.57 5.59
N GLY A 138 -27.70 32.72 6.35
CA GLY A 138 -28.84 31.81 6.36
C GLY A 138 -30.05 32.47 7.01
N GLY A 139 -30.65 33.39 6.26
CA GLY A 139 -32.05 33.83 6.23
C GLY A 139 -32.98 33.70 7.45
N ALA A 140 -33.56 34.86 7.78
CA ALA A 140 -34.61 35.12 8.74
C ALA A 140 -35.89 34.26 8.61
N GLY A 141 -36.52 34.02 9.76
CA GLY A 141 -37.94 33.71 9.89
C GLY A 141 -38.45 34.31 11.19
N ALA A 142 -39.08 35.48 11.12
CA ALA A 142 -39.75 36.13 12.23
C ALA A 142 -41.16 35.55 12.40
N ALA A 143 -41.55 35.20 13.62
CA ALA A 143 -42.95 35.17 14.04
C ALA A 143 -43.09 35.50 15.53
N LYS A 144 -44.07 36.36 15.79
CA LYS A 144 -44.40 37.14 16.99
C LYS A 144 -44.93 36.26 18.15
N PRO A 145 -44.82 36.69 19.43
CA PRO A 145 -45.39 35.95 20.55
C PRO A 145 -46.91 36.20 20.66
N GLY A 146 -47.67 35.11 20.72
CA GLY A 146 -49.09 35.10 21.09
C GLY A 146 -49.23 34.67 22.55
N ALA A 147 -49.85 35.54 23.34
CA ALA A 147 -50.27 35.28 24.72
C ALA A 147 -51.48 34.32 24.77
N ALA A 148 -51.57 33.50 25.83
CA ALA A 148 -52.75 33.39 26.73
C ALA A 148 -52.78 32.06 27.51
N GLY A 149 -53.08 32.17 28.82
CA GLY A 149 -53.66 31.14 29.70
C GLY A 149 -52.68 30.08 30.20
N GLU A 150 -52.69 29.58 31.43
CA GLU A 150 -53.60 29.59 32.58
C GLU A 150 -52.74 28.88 33.68
N ALA A 151 -52.64 29.33 34.93
CA ALA A 151 -53.65 29.33 35.99
C ALA A 151 -53.12 30.13 37.21
#